data_AF-A0A640V0U1-F1
#
_entry.id   AF-A0A640V0U1-F1
#
_cell.length_a   1.000
_cell.length_b   1.000
_cell.length_c   1.000
_cell.angle_alpha   90.00
_cell.angle_beta   90.00
_cell.angle_gamma   90.00
#
_symmetry.space_group_name_H-M   'P 1'
#
loop_
_entity.id
_entity.type
_entity.pdbx_description
1 polymer ?
#
loop_
_entity_poly.entity_id
_entity_poly.type
_entity_poly.pdbx_seq_one_letter_code
_entity_poly.pdbx_strand_id
1 'polypeptide(L)'
;MGPSDPPAIRVPVGEGSDRWTSRATHRRVLFVVHNVASASRLLDVVPLFHDDYRVQLLITSTGSSAFQEGIQTLLGELGLPVLPWEQALVTPVDLAISASFGGQLHAIDGKLAVLSHGVGYTKKLARPGQARPGREPGAGSREPTFGLSSEWLLADGEPFVDGLVLSHPEQLERLRRVCPEAVKAAVLGGDPCFDRMLAGRVYRERFRRALGVRRGQRLVVLNSTWNPEGLFGNGGEQDVLPSLLPRLAAELPADDYRLAAVLHPNIWYGHGPGQIRAWLDRARRGGLSLIDPVRGWRQALLAADVVLGDFGAVSYYAAALGTPVLLAASGEDRLDPEAPLAAFVREAPRLDPHGPLREQLVELLARHRPLAGPAEFTTSAPGASAALLRRHFYTLLDLPEPTAPALLEPLPLPPYDPPRRTHPLDVRTRIRGAEIVVERSAGHPYDAAGETHRSVHEDTLDPGDLTTADVIWRDGPADDPRLGSPDQWTAEVLQRHPHCSLASYVSGPDRCTVRTRDLGVLRLSAGPGADADPAAYASALHAWLVDGGAVARDGTTLRVHVAGGVHPVHVRPGDGR
;
A
#
# COMPACT_ATOMS: atom_id res chain seq x y z
N MET A 1 -7.69 33.74 1.40
CA MET A 1 -7.81 33.87 -0.07
C MET A 1 -8.36 32.55 -0.56
N GLY A 2 -9.59 32.51 -1.06
CA GLY A 2 -10.12 31.28 -1.67
C GLY A 2 -9.28 30.91 -2.89
N PRO A 3 -9.16 29.62 -3.24
CA PRO A 3 -8.54 29.26 -4.51
C PRO A 3 -9.40 29.89 -5.60
N SER A 4 -8.85 30.88 -6.31
CA SER A 4 -9.43 31.31 -7.58
C SER A 4 -9.49 30.08 -8.46
N ASP A 5 -10.66 29.74 -9.00
CA ASP A 5 -10.78 28.64 -9.94
C ASP A 5 -9.72 28.79 -11.04
N PRO A 6 -9.05 27.70 -11.43
CA PRO A 6 -8.07 27.76 -12.51
C PRO A 6 -8.74 28.38 -13.75
N PRO A 7 -8.05 29.28 -14.46
CA PRO A 7 -8.65 29.95 -15.61
C PRO A 7 -9.02 28.91 -16.67
N ALA A 8 -10.12 29.16 -17.38
CA ALA A 8 -10.54 28.34 -18.51
C ALA A 8 -9.38 28.15 -19.51
N ILE A 9 -9.15 26.91 -19.93
CA ILE A 9 -8.11 26.60 -20.91
C ILE A 9 -8.61 26.99 -22.30
N ARG A 10 -7.72 27.60 -23.10
CA ARG A 10 -8.04 28.01 -24.48
C ARG A 10 -7.75 26.92 -25.51
N VAL A 11 -6.74 26.09 -25.28
CA VAL A 11 -6.33 24.99 -26.16
C VAL A 11 -6.31 23.72 -25.32
N PRO A 12 -6.86 22.58 -25.79
CA PRO A 12 -7.32 22.30 -27.15
C PRO A 12 -8.83 22.45 -27.39
N VAL A 13 -9.59 23.03 -26.45
CA VAL A 13 -11.07 23.02 -26.47
C VAL A 13 -11.75 24.39 -26.56
N GLY A 14 -11.03 25.48 -26.30
CA GLY A 14 -11.60 26.82 -26.34
C GLY A 14 -11.99 27.28 -27.74
N GLU A 15 -12.78 28.33 -27.83
CA GLU A 15 -13.15 28.95 -29.11
C GLU A 15 -11.90 29.36 -29.90
N GLY A 16 -11.82 28.95 -31.17
CA GLY A 16 -10.66 29.21 -32.04
C GLY A 16 -9.42 28.35 -31.76
N SER A 17 -9.53 27.32 -30.92
CA SER A 17 -8.43 26.39 -30.60
C SER A 17 -7.95 25.56 -31.80
N ASP A 18 -8.81 25.35 -32.79
CA ASP A 18 -8.52 24.70 -34.08
C ASP A 18 -7.33 25.36 -34.81
N ARG A 19 -7.16 26.67 -34.65
CA ARG A 19 -6.03 27.43 -35.25
C ARG A 19 -4.69 27.19 -34.57
N TRP A 20 -4.70 26.69 -33.34
CA TRP A 20 -3.53 26.52 -32.49
C TRP A 20 -3.17 25.05 -32.26
N THR A 21 -4.07 24.13 -32.56
CA THR A 21 -3.85 22.69 -32.46
C THR A 21 -3.16 22.16 -33.71
N SER A 22 -2.01 21.52 -33.56
CA SER A 22 -1.26 20.99 -34.72
C SER A 22 -1.87 19.72 -35.32
N ARG A 23 -2.61 18.94 -34.52
CA ARG A 23 -3.35 17.76 -34.97
C ARG A 23 -4.83 17.98 -34.76
N ALA A 24 -5.61 17.80 -35.82
CA ALA A 24 -7.05 17.69 -35.71
C ALA A 24 -7.40 16.34 -35.05
N THR A 25 -8.24 16.39 -34.02
CA THR A 25 -8.81 15.21 -33.36
C THR A 25 -10.29 15.13 -33.70
N HIS A 26 -10.82 13.91 -33.79
CA HIS A 26 -12.21 13.67 -34.20
C HIS A 26 -13.13 13.52 -32.99
N ARG A 27 -12.60 12.97 -31.89
CA ARG A 27 -13.36 12.72 -30.67
C ARG A 27 -12.61 13.22 -29.43
N ARG A 28 -13.36 13.61 -28.41
CA ARG A 28 -12.86 14.06 -27.11
C ARG A 28 -13.31 13.09 -26.02
N VAL A 29 -12.36 12.65 -25.20
CA VAL A 29 -12.61 11.84 -24.00
C VAL A 29 -12.26 12.67 -22.77
N LEU A 30 -13.23 12.83 -21.86
CA LEU A 30 -13.08 13.55 -20.59
C LEU A 30 -13.01 12.57 -19.41
N PHE A 31 -11.88 12.53 -18.73
CA PHE A 31 -11.77 11.85 -17.44
C PHE A 31 -12.28 12.75 -16.32
N VAL A 32 -13.26 12.28 -15.55
CA VAL A 32 -13.92 13.06 -14.49
C VAL A 32 -13.49 12.55 -13.11
N VAL A 33 -12.62 13.31 -12.44
CA VAL A 33 -12.06 12.96 -11.14
C VAL A 33 -12.91 13.57 -10.02
N HIS A 34 -13.35 12.72 -9.08
CA HIS A 34 -14.01 13.20 -7.86
C HIS A 34 -13.01 13.32 -6.70
N ASN A 35 -12.16 12.32 -6.52
CA ASN A 35 -11.10 12.25 -5.52
C ASN A 35 -9.94 11.37 -6.00
N VAL A 36 -8.85 11.31 -5.21
CA VAL A 36 -7.65 10.53 -5.58
C VAL A 36 -7.94 9.03 -5.74
N ALA A 37 -8.90 8.46 -4.99
CA ALA A 37 -9.29 7.06 -5.17
C ALA A 37 -9.94 6.81 -6.54
N SER A 38 -10.87 7.69 -6.97
CA SER A 38 -11.45 7.61 -8.32
C SER A 38 -10.40 7.84 -9.41
N ALA A 39 -9.49 8.78 -9.20
CA ALA A 39 -8.43 9.06 -10.17
C ALA A 39 -7.50 7.85 -10.36
N SER A 40 -7.13 7.17 -9.27
CA SER A 40 -6.35 5.93 -9.30
C SER A 40 -6.96 4.86 -10.22
N ARG A 41 -8.30 4.79 -10.32
CA ARG A 41 -8.99 3.88 -11.25
C ARG A 41 -9.07 4.40 -12.68
N LEU A 42 -9.24 5.70 -12.87
CA LEU A 42 -9.20 6.28 -14.22
C LEU A 42 -7.82 6.07 -14.88
N LEU A 43 -6.73 6.11 -14.10
CA LEU A 43 -5.39 5.76 -14.57
C LEU A 43 -5.29 4.35 -15.16
N ASP A 44 -6.13 3.41 -14.73
CA ASP A 44 -6.11 2.05 -15.27
C ASP A 44 -6.64 1.98 -16.71
N VAL A 45 -7.45 2.96 -17.13
CA VAL A 45 -8.13 2.94 -18.44
C VAL A 45 -7.61 3.99 -19.43
N VAL A 46 -6.81 4.96 -18.99
CA VAL A 46 -6.10 5.91 -19.88
C VAL A 46 -5.35 5.19 -21.02
N PRO A 47 -4.61 4.09 -20.76
CA PRO A 47 -3.86 3.40 -21.82
C PRO A 47 -4.70 2.82 -22.96
N LEU A 48 -6.01 2.66 -22.76
CA LEU A 48 -6.92 2.14 -23.78
C LEU A 48 -7.09 3.08 -24.99
N PHE A 49 -6.64 4.32 -24.87
CA PHE A 49 -6.67 5.35 -25.93
C PHE A 49 -5.28 5.69 -26.48
N HIS A 50 -4.22 5.04 -26.00
CA HIS A 50 -2.86 5.31 -26.49
C HIS A 50 -2.72 4.95 -27.98
N ASP A 51 -1.86 5.69 -28.67
CA ASP A 51 -1.58 5.54 -30.10
C ASP A 51 -2.79 5.79 -31.05
N ASP A 52 -3.86 6.41 -30.56
CA ASP A 52 -5.00 6.82 -31.39
C ASP A 52 -5.05 8.34 -31.59
N TYR A 53 -4.49 8.79 -32.72
CA TYR A 53 -4.49 10.21 -33.08
C TYR A 53 -5.87 10.83 -33.32
N ARG A 54 -6.94 10.02 -33.38
CA ARG A 54 -8.32 10.51 -33.56
C ARG A 54 -8.91 11.02 -32.26
N VAL A 55 -8.31 10.69 -31.11
CA VAL A 55 -8.87 10.96 -29.78
C VAL A 55 -8.05 12.02 -29.03
N GLN A 56 -8.72 13.06 -28.54
CA GLN A 56 -8.17 14.01 -27.57
C GLN A 56 -8.57 13.61 -26.16
N LEU A 57 -7.58 13.35 -25.30
CA LEU A 57 -7.81 13.12 -23.87
C LEU A 57 -7.83 14.44 -23.11
N LEU A 58 -8.79 14.58 -22.21
CA LEU A 58 -9.03 15.72 -21.34
C LEU A 58 -9.26 15.21 -19.92
N ILE A 59 -9.03 16.06 -18.92
CA ILE A 59 -9.32 15.69 -17.54
C ILE A 59 -9.95 16.87 -16.78
N THR A 60 -10.84 16.58 -15.84
CA THR A 60 -11.44 17.58 -14.95
C THR A 60 -11.51 17.02 -13.53
N SER A 61 -11.52 17.92 -12.54
CA SER A 61 -11.95 17.62 -11.18
C SER A 61 -13.33 18.20 -10.96
N THR A 62 -14.23 17.50 -10.25
CA THR A 62 -15.58 18.01 -9.98
C THR A 62 -15.60 19.09 -8.89
N GLY A 63 -14.53 19.24 -8.10
CA GLY A 63 -14.48 20.15 -6.95
C GLY A 63 -15.45 19.80 -5.80
N SER A 64 -16.25 18.74 -5.92
CA SER A 64 -17.37 18.43 -5.03
C SER A 64 -17.05 17.45 -3.90
N SER A 65 -15.90 16.79 -3.95
CA SER A 65 -15.46 15.84 -2.90
C SER A 65 -15.04 16.59 -1.63
N ALA A 66 -15.34 16.02 -0.47
CA ALA A 66 -14.77 16.48 0.80
C ALA A 66 -13.24 16.27 0.87
N PHE A 67 -12.69 15.40 0.03
CA PHE A 67 -11.27 15.10 -0.10
C PHE A 67 -10.74 15.70 -1.42
N GLN A 68 -10.41 16.99 -1.42
CA GLN A 68 -9.86 17.69 -2.59
C GLN A 68 -8.32 17.61 -2.68
N GLU A 69 -7.66 17.47 -1.54
CA GLU A 69 -6.19 17.44 -1.48
C GLU A 69 -5.61 16.29 -2.32
N GLY A 70 -4.46 16.55 -2.93
CA GLY A 70 -3.75 15.60 -3.80
C GLY A 70 -4.29 15.47 -5.22
N ILE A 71 -5.51 15.94 -5.53
CA ILE A 71 -6.07 15.87 -6.89
C ILE A 71 -5.21 16.69 -7.86
N GLN A 72 -4.92 17.95 -7.55
CA GLN A 72 -4.17 18.84 -8.45
C GLN A 72 -2.76 18.31 -8.77
N THR A 73 -2.06 17.77 -7.76
CA THR A 73 -0.76 17.12 -7.96
C THR A 73 -0.88 15.94 -8.93
N LEU A 74 -1.89 15.09 -8.74
CA LEU A 74 -2.11 13.92 -9.59
C LEU A 74 -2.48 14.31 -11.04
N LEU A 75 -3.30 15.35 -11.21
CA LEU A 75 -3.62 15.88 -12.54
C LEU A 75 -2.38 16.43 -13.25
N GLY A 76 -1.51 17.13 -12.50
CA GLY A 76 -0.22 17.61 -13.03
C GLY A 76 0.70 16.48 -13.49
N GLU A 77 0.75 15.35 -12.75
CA GLU A 77 1.54 14.17 -13.12
C GLU A 77 1.03 13.47 -14.38
N LEU A 78 -0.27 13.55 -14.67
CA LEU A 78 -0.88 12.98 -15.88
C LEU A 78 -0.52 13.74 -17.15
N GLY A 79 -0.25 15.04 -17.05
CA GLY A 79 0.13 15.88 -18.19
C GLY A 79 -0.98 16.09 -19.23
N LEU A 80 -2.24 15.76 -18.90
CA LEU A 80 -3.39 15.99 -19.78
C LEU A 80 -3.92 17.43 -19.62
N PRO A 81 -4.55 18.02 -20.66
CA PRO A 81 -5.24 19.30 -20.52
C PRO A 81 -6.33 19.22 -19.45
N VAL A 82 -6.20 20.07 -18.42
CA VAL A 82 -7.11 20.12 -17.27
C VAL A 82 -8.17 21.19 -17.51
N LEU A 83 -9.43 20.79 -17.61
CA LEU A 83 -10.56 21.72 -17.67
C LEU A 83 -10.99 22.08 -16.24
N PRO A 84 -11.23 23.36 -15.93
CA PRO A 84 -12.04 23.74 -14.77
C PRO A 84 -13.43 23.11 -14.88
N TRP A 85 -14.04 22.74 -13.75
CA TRP A 85 -15.33 22.03 -13.74
C TRP A 85 -16.42 22.76 -14.52
N GLU A 86 -16.57 24.07 -14.31
CA GLU A 86 -17.54 24.91 -15.02
C GLU A 86 -17.32 24.91 -16.54
N GLN A 87 -16.07 24.88 -16.98
CA GLN A 87 -15.76 24.76 -18.41
C GLN A 87 -16.10 23.35 -18.93
N ALA A 88 -15.84 22.31 -18.15
CA ALA A 88 -16.13 20.93 -18.52
C ALA A 88 -17.64 20.70 -18.74
N LEU A 89 -18.51 21.37 -17.98
CA LEU A 89 -19.96 21.29 -18.13
C LEU A 89 -20.48 21.90 -19.44
N VAL A 90 -19.80 22.91 -19.98
CA VAL A 90 -20.22 23.61 -21.20
C VAL A 90 -19.39 23.24 -22.44
N THR A 91 -18.40 22.37 -22.29
CA THR A 91 -17.54 21.90 -23.38
C THR A 91 -18.07 20.57 -23.91
N PRO A 92 -18.55 20.50 -25.17
CA PRO A 92 -19.00 19.25 -25.74
C PRO A 92 -17.86 18.23 -25.84
N VAL A 93 -18.12 17.03 -25.34
CA VAL A 93 -17.23 15.86 -25.40
C VAL A 93 -17.99 14.65 -25.92
N ASP A 94 -17.29 13.73 -26.60
CA ASP A 94 -17.95 12.55 -27.17
C ASP A 94 -18.12 11.45 -26.12
N LEU A 95 -17.20 11.37 -25.15
CA LEU A 95 -17.25 10.42 -24.04
C LEU A 95 -16.67 11.04 -22.76
N ALA A 96 -17.39 10.93 -21.65
CA ALA A 96 -16.91 11.17 -20.31
C ALA A 96 -16.78 9.85 -19.54
N ILE A 97 -15.71 9.70 -18.77
CA ILE A 97 -15.42 8.51 -17.96
C ILE A 97 -15.19 8.93 -16.51
N SER A 98 -15.99 8.39 -15.60
CA SER A 98 -15.85 8.59 -14.16
C SER A 98 -15.65 7.26 -13.45
N ALA A 99 -15.00 7.28 -12.28
CA ALA A 99 -14.97 6.15 -11.35
C ALA A 99 -15.76 6.45 -10.05
N SER A 100 -16.57 7.50 -10.06
CA SER A 100 -17.34 7.99 -8.91
C SER A 100 -18.67 8.58 -9.37
N PHE A 101 -19.59 8.80 -8.44
CA PHE A 101 -20.88 9.47 -8.66
C PHE A 101 -20.93 10.89 -8.07
N GLY A 102 -19.77 11.45 -7.76
CA GLY A 102 -19.68 12.80 -7.21
C GLY A 102 -19.74 13.86 -8.31
N GLY A 103 -20.32 15.03 -7.98
CA GLY A 103 -20.54 16.13 -8.91
C GLY A 103 -21.83 15.98 -9.73
N GLN A 104 -22.12 17.00 -10.54
CA GLN A 104 -23.29 17.02 -11.43
C GLN A 104 -22.98 16.28 -12.74
N LEU A 105 -22.68 14.98 -12.66
CA LEU A 105 -22.26 14.20 -13.83
C LEU A 105 -23.30 14.18 -14.96
N HIS A 106 -24.59 14.24 -14.62
CA HIS A 106 -25.70 14.31 -15.57
C HIS A 106 -25.73 15.60 -16.40
N ALA A 107 -24.99 16.64 -15.99
CA ALA A 107 -24.93 17.92 -16.69
C ALA A 107 -23.80 17.99 -17.72
N ILE A 108 -22.99 16.92 -17.86
CA ILE A 108 -21.95 16.86 -18.88
C ILE A 108 -22.59 16.67 -20.26
N ASP A 109 -22.20 17.49 -21.23
CA ASP A 109 -22.60 17.36 -22.62
C ASP A 109 -21.77 16.29 -23.34
N GLY A 110 -22.21 15.03 -23.25
CA GLY A 110 -21.57 13.87 -23.87
C GLY A 110 -22.09 12.53 -23.38
N LYS A 111 -21.58 11.42 -23.94
CA LYS A 111 -21.86 10.07 -23.42
C LYS A 111 -21.14 9.85 -22.09
N LEU A 112 -21.76 9.16 -21.13
CA LEU A 112 -21.16 8.94 -19.81
C LEU A 112 -20.99 7.45 -19.48
N ALA A 113 -19.74 7.03 -19.27
CA ALA A 113 -19.40 5.73 -18.69
C ALA A 113 -18.92 5.89 -17.23
N VAL A 114 -19.39 5.03 -16.34
CA VAL A 114 -19.02 5.03 -14.92
C VAL A 114 -18.49 3.67 -14.49
N LEU A 115 -17.28 3.66 -13.93
CA LEU A 115 -16.63 2.51 -13.32
C LEU A 115 -16.77 2.55 -11.79
N SER A 116 -16.60 1.41 -11.12
CA SER A 116 -16.39 1.42 -9.67
C SER A 116 -14.99 1.95 -9.32
N HIS A 117 -14.87 2.72 -8.22
CA HIS A 117 -13.58 3.12 -7.66
C HIS A 117 -12.94 2.04 -6.75
N GLY A 118 -13.64 0.94 -6.48
CA GLY A 118 -13.19 -0.16 -5.63
C GLY A 118 -13.50 -1.52 -6.26
N VAL A 119 -13.56 -2.58 -5.44
CA VAL A 119 -13.99 -3.90 -5.91
C VAL A 119 -15.51 -3.93 -6.04
N GLY A 120 -16.01 -3.73 -7.27
CA GLY A 120 -17.44 -3.70 -7.55
C GLY A 120 -18.20 -2.65 -6.72
N TYR A 121 -19.48 -2.90 -6.47
CA TYR A 121 -20.36 -2.00 -5.74
C TYR A 121 -20.82 -2.64 -4.43
N THR A 122 -20.14 -2.31 -3.34
CA THR A 122 -20.21 -3.07 -2.07
C THR A 122 -20.55 -2.24 -0.85
N LYS A 123 -20.42 -0.92 -0.93
CA LYS A 123 -20.58 0.00 0.21
C LYS A 123 -21.97 0.62 0.21
N LYS A 124 -22.51 0.85 1.40
CA LYS A 124 -23.68 1.71 1.58
C LYS A 124 -23.23 3.15 1.79
N LEU A 125 -23.94 4.09 1.17
CA LEU A 125 -23.70 5.52 1.34
C LEU A 125 -24.98 6.31 1.06
N ALA A 126 -25.38 7.14 2.01
CA ALA A 126 -26.45 8.11 1.81
C ALA A 126 -26.01 9.24 0.85
N ARG A 127 -26.90 9.69 -0.05
CA ARG A 127 -26.63 10.89 -0.87
C ARG A 127 -26.55 12.14 0.03
N PRO A 128 -25.56 13.04 -0.17
CA PRO A 128 -25.53 14.33 0.51
C PRO A 128 -26.83 15.11 0.28
N GLY A 129 -27.44 15.65 1.34
CA GLY A 129 -28.67 16.45 1.26
C GLY A 129 -30.00 15.70 1.41
N GLN A 130 -30.00 14.36 1.54
CA GLN A 130 -31.22 13.57 1.83
C GLN A 130 -31.43 13.21 3.31
N ALA A 131 -30.58 13.70 4.22
CA ALA A 131 -30.84 13.62 5.66
C ALA A 131 -32.03 14.54 6.02
N ARG A 132 -33.26 14.02 5.91
CA ARG A 132 -34.46 14.75 6.34
C ARG A 132 -34.47 14.84 7.87
N PRO A 133 -34.58 16.04 8.47
CA PRO A 133 -34.85 16.16 9.89
C PRO A 133 -36.28 15.64 10.16
N GLY A 134 -36.45 14.69 11.09
CA GLY A 134 -37.76 14.36 11.64
C GLY A 134 -38.45 13.07 11.19
N ARG A 135 -37.74 12.07 10.64
CA ARG A 135 -38.29 10.71 10.53
C ARG A 135 -37.95 9.91 11.79
N GLU A 136 -38.96 9.46 12.53
CA GLU A 136 -38.78 8.58 13.68
C GLU A 136 -38.02 7.30 13.27
N PRO A 137 -37.11 6.79 14.14
CA PRO A 137 -36.38 5.56 13.90
C PRO A 137 -37.31 4.34 14.08
N GLY A 138 -38.11 4.06 13.06
CA GLY A 138 -39.02 2.91 13.01
C GLY A 138 -39.20 2.42 11.57
N ALA A 139 -38.77 1.19 11.32
CA ALA A 139 -38.84 0.44 10.05
C ALA A 139 -37.99 0.98 8.87
N GLY A 140 -36.76 0.47 8.75
CA GLY A 140 -36.20 0.15 7.42
C GLY A 140 -35.53 1.26 6.60
N SER A 141 -35.09 2.36 7.20
CA SER A 141 -34.20 3.33 6.54
C SER A 141 -32.80 2.72 6.31
N ARG A 142 -32.67 1.80 5.36
CA ARG A 142 -31.38 1.24 4.93
C ARG A 142 -30.68 2.24 4.02
N GLU A 143 -29.47 2.67 4.39
CA GLU A 143 -28.61 3.44 3.49
C GLU A 143 -28.47 2.71 2.15
N PRO A 144 -28.63 3.39 1.00
CA PRO A 144 -28.59 2.75 -0.30
C PRO A 144 -27.18 2.29 -0.68
N THR A 145 -27.10 1.25 -1.52
CA THR A 145 -25.84 0.77 -2.09
C THR A 145 -25.27 1.80 -3.06
N PHE A 146 -24.09 2.30 -2.71
CA PHE A 146 -23.39 3.32 -3.49
C PHE A 146 -23.13 2.83 -4.92
N GLY A 147 -23.64 3.59 -5.89
CA GLY A 147 -23.41 3.35 -7.32
C GLY A 147 -24.23 2.21 -7.95
N LEU A 148 -25.14 1.57 -7.21
CA LEU A 148 -26.10 0.60 -7.78
C LEU A 148 -27.57 0.96 -7.55
N SER A 149 -27.88 1.79 -6.55
CA SER A 149 -29.28 2.12 -6.25
C SER A 149 -29.84 3.23 -7.16
N SER A 150 -31.17 3.36 -7.17
CA SER A 150 -31.87 4.39 -7.94
C SER A 150 -31.46 5.81 -7.51
N GLU A 151 -31.21 6.00 -6.22
CA GLU A 151 -30.63 7.23 -5.66
C GLU A 151 -29.16 7.42 -6.02
N TRP A 152 -28.54 6.64 -6.91
CA TRP A 152 -27.22 6.96 -7.46
C TRP A 152 -27.24 7.05 -8.98
N LEU A 153 -28.18 6.36 -9.63
CA LEU A 153 -28.21 6.16 -11.07
C LEU A 153 -29.29 6.96 -11.81
N LEU A 154 -30.34 7.41 -11.13
CA LEU A 154 -31.45 8.11 -11.77
C LEU A 154 -31.38 9.63 -11.57
N ALA A 155 -31.71 10.35 -12.64
CA ALA A 155 -32.05 11.77 -12.67
C ALA A 155 -33.45 11.87 -13.29
N ASP A 156 -34.40 12.51 -12.59
CA ASP A 156 -35.80 12.61 -13.00
C ASP A 156 -36.47 11.26 -13.38
N GLY A 157 -36.05 10.19 -12.70
CA GLY A 157 -36.58 8.83 -12.91
C GLY A 157 -35.92 8.04 -14.04
N GLU A 158 -35.02 8.66 -14.82
CA GLU A 158 -34.31 8.01 -15.91
C GLU A 158 -32.81 7.85 -15.59
N PRO A 159 -32.14 6.78 -16.07
CA PRO A 159 -30.70 6.65 -15.94
C PRO A 159 -29.97 7.76 -16.70
N PHE A 160 -29.03 8.44 -16.05
CA PHE A 160 -28.20 9.48 -16.68
C PHE A 160 -26.85 8.96 -17.20
N VAL A 161 -26.58 7.65 -17.06
CA VAL A 161 -25.36 6.99 -17.53
C VAL A 161 -25.65 6.19 -18.80
N ASP A 162 -24.75 6.25 -19.78
CA ASP A 162 -24.82 5.44 -21.00
C ASP A 162 -24.08 4.10 -20.85
N GLY A 163 -23.18 3.98 -19.86
CA GLY A 163 -22.41 2.79 -19.57
C GLY A 163 -22.08 2.63 -18.08
N LEU A 164 -22.85 1.83 -17.35
CA LEU A 164 -22.52 1.42 -15.98
C LEU A 164 -21.66 0.15 -16.03
N VAL A 165 -20.37 0.29 -15.77
CA VAL A 165 -19.41 -0.81 -15.88
C VAL A 165 -19.50 -1.74 -14.68
N LEU A 166 -19.86 -3.00 -14.93
CA LEU A 166 -19.92 -4.07 -13.97
C LEU A 166 -18.73 -5.03 -14.15
N SER A 167 -18.18 -5.52 -13.04
CA SER A 167 -17.09 -6.49 -13.07
C SER A 167 -17.56 -7.94 -13.09
N HIS A 168 -18.78 -8.20 -12.60
CA HIS A 168 -19.35 -9.55 -12.45
C HIS A 168 -20.88 -9.55 -12.63
N PRO A 169 -21.50 -10.61 -13.22
CA PRO A 169 -22.95 -10.73 -13.42
C PRO A 169 -23.81 -10.61 -12.15
N GLU A 170 -23.26 -10.99 -10.98
CA GLU A 170 -23.92 -10.79 -9.68
C GLU A 170 -24.36 -9.33 -9.46
N GLN A 171 -23.57 -8.36 -9.92
CA GLN A 171 -23.89 -6.94 -9.77
C GLN A 171 -25.08 -6.56 -10.65
N LEU A 172 -25.23 -7.19 -11.81
CA LEU A 172 -26.36 -7.01 -12.70
C LEU A 172 -27.64 -7.59 -12.08
N GLU A 173 -27.55 -8.72 -11.39
CA GLU A 173 -28.67 -9.31 -10.67
C GLU A 173 -29.16 -8.41 -9.54
N ARG A 174 -28.23 -7.82 -8.76
CA ARG A 174 -28.56 -6.82 -7.75
C ARG A 174 -29.17 -5.57 -8.38
N LEU A 175 -28.57 -5.05 -9.45
CA LEU A 175 -29.08 -3.88 -10.18
C LEU A 175 -30.53 -4.09 -10.64
N ARG A 176 -30.86 -5.24 -11.23
CA ARG A 176 -32.23 -5.57 -11.67
C ARG A 176 -33.26 -5.48 -10.55
N ARG A 177 -32.87 -5.78 -9.31
CA ARG A 177 -33.77 -5.75 -8.15
C ARG A 177 -33.97 -4.32 -7.62
N VAL A 178 -32.91 -3.51 -7.62
CA VAL A 178 -32.91 -2.20 -6.93
C VAL A 178 -33.11 -1.00 -7.86
N CYS A 179 -32.76 -1.12 -9.13
CA CYS A 179 -32.90 -0.08 -10.15
C CYS A 179 -33.02 -0.71 -11.56
N PRO A 180 -34.14 -1.37 -11.87
CA PRO A 180 -34.36 -2.04 -13.15
C PRO A 180 -34.23 -1.09 -14.36
N GLU A 181 -34.54 0.19 -14.18
CA GLU A 181 -34.45 1.23 -15.21
C GLU A 181 -33.01 1.38 -15.73
N ALA A 182 -32.00 1.22 -14.86
CA ALA A 182 -30.59 1.35 -15.19
C ALA A 182 -29.97 0.10 -15.82
N VAL A 183 -30.69 -1.02 -15.89
CA VAL A 183 -30.21 -2.27 -16.49
C VAL A 183 -29.82 -2.08 -17.96
N LYS A 184 -30.52 -1.21 -18.69
CA LYS A 184 -30.22 -0.89 -20.10
C LYS A 184 -28.84 -0.26 -20.30
N ALA A 185 -28.29 0.37 -19.27
CA ALA A 185 -26.96 1.00 -19.29
C ALA A 185 -25.86 0.06 -18.78
N ALA A 186 -26.19 -1.10 -18.21
CA ALA A 186 -25.21 -1.99 -17.61
C ALA A 186 -24.34 -2.69 -18.66
N VAL A 187 -23.01 -2.63 -18.47
CA VAL A 187 -22.02 -3.24 -19.35
C VAL A 187 -21.06 -4.08 -18.52
N LEU A 188 -20.89 -5.35 -18.90
CA LEU A 188 -19.88 -6.20 -18.28
C LEU A 188 -18.49 -5.85 -18.84
N GLY A 189 -17.69 -5.13 -18.03
CA GLY A 189 -16.36 -4.63 -18.41
C GLY A 189 -15.20 -5.26 -17.64
N GLY A 190 -15.48 -6.12 -16.67
CA GLY A 190 -14.45 -6.73 -15.81
C GLY A 190 -13.84 -5.76 -14.80
N ASP A 191 -12.66 -6.09 -14.28
CA ASP A 191 -11.91 -5.23 -13.34
C ASP A 191 -10.48 -5.01 -13.86
N PRO A 192 -10.16 -3.83 -14.44
CA PRO A 192 -8.84 -3.58 -15.00
C PRO A 192 -7.76 -3.52 -13.92
N CYS A 193 -8.12 -3.16 -12.69
CA CYS A 193 -7.19 -3.14 -11.57
C CYS A 193 -6.78 -4.56 -11.18
N PHE A 194 -7.75 -5.48 -11.12
CA PHE A 194 -7.50 -6.89 -10.84
C PHE A 194 -6.70 -7.54 -11.98
N ASP A 195 -7.04 -7.26 -13.24
CA ASP A 195 -6.29 -7.77 -14.40
C ASP A 195 -4.81 -7.35 -14.36
N ARG A 196 -4.51 -6.09 -14.01
CA ARG A 196 -3.14 -5.63 -13.80
C ARG A 196 -2.44 -6.40 -12.66
N MET A 197 -3.15 -6.71 -11.58
CA MET A 197 -2.59 -7.53 -10.50
C MET A 197 -2.38 -8.98 -10.91
N LEU A 198 -3.30 -9.59 -11.66
CA LEU A 198 -3.15 -10.94 -12.23
C LEU A 198 -1.91 -11.03 -13.11
N ALA A 199 -1.73 -10.08 -14.03
CA ALA A 199 -0.53 -9.98 -14.88
C ALA A 199 0.74 -9.75 -14.06
N GLY A 200 0.64 -9.03 -12.94
CA GLY A 200 1.75 -8.73 -12.03
C GLY A 200 2.21 -9.90 -11.15
N ARG A 201 1.39 -10.96 -10.96
CA ARG A 201 1.67 -12.05 -10.01
C ARG A 201 3.04 -12.70 -10.20
N VAL A 202 3.45 -12.90 -11.45
CA VAL A 202 4.73 -13.54 -11.80
C VAL A 202 5.95 -12.73 -11.34
N TYR A 203 5.76 -11.44 -11.02
CA TYR A 203 6.82 -10.54 -10.57
C TYR A 203 6.87 -10.33 -9.05
N ARG A 204 6.15 -11.16 -8.27
CA ARG A 204 6.13 -11.10 -6.80
C ARG A 204 7.51 -10.87 -6.17
N GLU A 205 8.51 -11.66 -6.55
CA GLU A 205 9.87 -11.54 -5.98
C GLU A 205 10.56 -10.21 -6.34
N ARG A 206 10.22 -9.58 -7.47
CA ARG A 206 10.73 -8.25 -7.81
C ARG A 206 10.14 -7.19 -6.88
N PHE A 207 8.83 -7.26 -6.61
CA PHE A 207 8.16 -6.35 -5.68
C PHE A 207 8.64 -6.54 -4.24
N ARG A 208 8.85 -7.79 -3.81
CA ARG A 208 9.42 -8.10 -2.49
C ARG A 208 10.79 -7.46 -2.30
N ARG A 209 11.70 -7.61 -3.27
CA ARG A 209 13.02 -6.96 -3.22
C ARG A 209 12.95 -5.44 -3.22
N ALA A 210 12.06 -4.85 -4.03
CA ALA A 210 11.86 -3.40 -4.05
C ALA A 210 11.42 -2.86 -2.67
N LEU A 211 10.59 -3.61 -1.94
CA LEU A 211 10.14 -3.27 -0.58
C LEU A 211 11.15 -3.64 0.53
N GLY A 212 12.36 -4.09 0.15
CA GLY A 212 13.40 -4.50 1.08
C GLY A 212 13.07 -5.79 1.86
N VAL A 213 12.19 -6.64 1.34
CA VAL A 213 11.89 -7.95 1.91
C VAL A 213 13.00 -8.92 1.54
N ARG A 214 13.70 -9.44 2.53
CA ARG A 214 14.79 -10.42 2.35
C ARG A 214 14.24 -11.83 2.18
N ARG A 215 15.07 -12.75 1.67
CA ARG A 215 14.75 -14.17 1.55
C ARG A 215 14.45 -14.75 2.93
N GLY A 216 13.34 -15.49 3.03
CA GLY A 216 12.87 -16.08 4.30
C GLY A 216 12.00 -15.14 5.14
N GLN A 217 12.04 -13.82 4.91
CA GLN A 217 11.17 -12.89 5.62
C GLN A 217 9.72 -12.99 5.18
N ARG A 218 8.81 -12.77 6.13
CA ARG A 218 7.38 -12.64 5.86
C ARG A 218 7.00 -11.17 5.77
N LEU A 219 6.38 -10.76 4.67
CA LEU A 219 5.81 -9.43 4.51
C LEU A 219 4.39 -9.39 5.08
N VAL A 220 4.20 -8.61 6.15
CA VAL A 220 2.90 -8.28 6.74
C VAL A 220 2.47 -6.91 6.20
N VAL A 221 1.38 -6.88 5.45
CA VAL A 221 0.79 -5.64 4.97
C VAL A 221 -0.41 -5.28 5.84
N LEU A 222 -0.33 -4.13 6.51
CA LEU A 222 -1.48 -3.51 7.15
C LEU A 222 -2.26 -2.73 6.09
N ASN A 223 -3.59 -2.82 6.09
CA ASN A 223 -4.40 -1.93 5.27
C ASN A 223 -5.63 -1.38 5.99
N SER A 224 -6.03 -0.18 5.58
CA SER A 224 -7.26 0.44 6.07
C SER A 224 -8.06 1.08 4.94
N THR A 225 -9.36 0.79 4.91
CA THR A 225 -10.36 1.66 4.29
C THR A 225 -10.54 2.94 5.12
N TRP A 226 -11.13 3.95 4.51
CA TRP A 226 -11.53 5.19 5.18
C TRP A 226 -12.86 5.01 5.94
N ASN A 227 -13.12 5.92 6.88
CA ASN A 227 -14.21 5.99 7.88
C ASN A 227 -13.80 5.55 9.30
N PRO A 228 -14.53 6.01 10.34
CA PRO A 228 -14.32 5.61 11.74
C PRO A 228 -14.25 4.10 11.98
N GLU A 229 -14.97 3.29 11.19
CA GLU A 229 -15.01 1.84 11.35
C GLU A 229 -13.83 1.11 10.69
N GLY A 230 -13.02 1.80 9.88
CA GLY A 230 -11.81 1.25 9.27
C GLY A 230 -10.71 0.98 10.31
N LEU A 231 -9.70 0.18 9.97
CA LEU A 231 -8.61 -0.14 10.89
C LEU A 231 -7.84 1.09 11.38
N PHE A 232 -7.69 2.10 10.52
CA PHE A 232 -7.07 3.39 10.84
C PHE A 232 -8.06 4.43 11.39
N GLY A 233 -9.33 4.05 11.50
CA GLY A 233 -10.37 4.85 12.11
C GLY A 233 -10.25 4.86 13.64
N ASN A 234 -11.21 5.52 14.29
CA ASN A 234 -11.27 5.67 15.73
C ASN A 234 -12.40 4.80 16.29
N GLY A 235 -12.30 3.47 16.11
CA GLY A 235 -13.32 2.43 16.37
C GLY A 235 -13.94 2.36 17.77
N GLY A 236 -13.93 3.44 18.54
CA GLY A 236 -14.48 3.59 19.88
C GLY A 236 -13.72 2.71 20.86
N GLU A 237 -14.48 1.99 21.68
CA GLU A 237 -13.95 0.98 22.60
C GLU A 237 -13.28 -0.20 21.89
N GLN A 238 -13.45 -0.34 20.56
CA GLN A 238 -12.86 -1.37 19.71
C GLN A 238 -11.68 -0.84 18.87
N ASP A 239 -11.15 0.35 19.17
CA ASP A 239 -9.96 0.87 18.48
C ASP A 239 -8.70 0.05 18.86
N VAL A 240 -8.37 -0.91 18.01
CA VAL A 240 -7.22 -1.80 18.18
C VAL A 240 -5.91 -1.19 17.69
N LEU A 241 -5.94 -0.11 16.91
CA LEU A 241 -4.73 0.39 16.25
C LEU A 241 -3.67 0.91 17.24
N PRO A 242 -4.00 1.73 18.26
CA PRO A 242 -3.01 2.23 19.21
C PRO A 242 -2.26 1.13 19.96
N SER A 243 -2.93 0.02 20.28
CA SER A 243 -2.32 -1.14 20.94
C SER A 243 -1.60 -2.05 19.95
N LEU A 244 -2.12 -2.21 18.72
CA LEU A 244 -1.52 -3.06 17.69
C LEU A 244 -0.18 -2.50 17.18
N LEU A 245 -0.07 -1.19 16.93
CA LEU A 245 1.13 -0.59 16.34
C LEU A 245 2.44 -0.89 17.10
N PRO A 246 2.55 -0.71 18.43
CA PRO A 246 3.75 -1.08 19.17
C PRO A 246 3.99 -2.59 19.18
N ARG A 247 2.92 -3.40 19.22
CA ARG A 247 3.00 -4.87 19.22
C ARG A 247 3.58 -5.41 17.92
N LEU A 248 3.33 -4.77 16.78
CA LEU A 248 3.94 -5.15 15.50
C LEU A 248 5.47 -5.21 15.60
N ALA A 249 6.11 -4.21 16.19
CA ALA A 249 7.57 -4.16 16.30
C ALA A 249 8.11 -4.99 17.48
N ALA A 250 7.32 -5.17 18.54
CA ALA A 250 7.72 -5.93 19.73
C ALA A 250 7.57 -7.45 19.54
N GLU A 251 6.52 -7.90 18.86
CA GLU A 251 6.20 -9.33 18.73
C GLU A 251 6.67 -9.95 17.41
N LEU A 252 6.94 -9.15 16.38
CA LEU A 252 7.39 -9.61 15.07
C LEU A 252 8.87 -9.25 14.86
N PRO A 253 9.80 -10.21 14.99
CA PRO A 253 11.22 -9.93 14.85
C PRO A 253 11.57 -9.30 13.51
N ALA A 254 12.38 -8.24 13.55
CA ALA A 254 12.79 -7.43 12.42
C ALA A 254 13.50 -8.21 11.31
N ASP A 255 14.11 -9.34 11.68
CA ASP A 255 14.81 -10.25 10.79
C ASP A 255 13.89 -11.31 10.18
N ASP A 256 12.77 -11.64 10.82
CA ASP A 256 11.82 -12.63 10.32
C ASP A 256 10.64 -11.98 9.57
N TYR A 257 10.35 -10.71 9.86
CA TYR A 257 9.19 -9.99 9.35
C TYR A 257 9.57 -8.62 8.77
N ARG A 258 8.87 -8.26 7.68
CA ARG A 258 8.85 -6.91 7.10
C ARG A 258 7.43 -6.36 7.21
N LEU A 259 7.32 -5.08 7.58
CA LEU A 259 6.05 -4.42 7.79
C LEU A 259 5.83 -3.31 6.75
N ALA A 260 4.64 -3.27 6.18
CA ALA A 260 4.20 -2.19 5.30
C ALA A 260 2.74 -1.80 5.59
N ALA A 261 2.38 -0.54 5.37
CA ALA A 261 1.02 -0.04 5.53
C ALA A 261 0.49 0.58 4.23
N VAL A 262 -0.69 0.14 3.82
CA VAL A 262 -1.49 0.65 2.70
C VAL A 262 -2.72 1.35 3.26
N LEU A 263 -2.70 2.68 3.32
CA LEU A 263 -3.85 3.47 3.76
C LEU A 263 -4.63 3.97 2.55
N HIS A 264 -5.96 3.95 2.64
CA HIS A 264 -6.83 4.49 1.60
C HIS A 264 -6.48 5.96 1.27
N PRO A 265 -6.55 6.40 0.00
CA PRO A 265 -6.25 7.78 -0.39
C PRO A 265 -6.98 8.84 0.47
N ASN A 266 -8.26 8.63 0.78
CA ASN A 266 -9.03 9.57 1.61
C ASN A 266 -8.47 9.72 3.05
N ILE A 267 -7.74 8.73 3.59
CA ILE A 267 -7.04 8.88 4.88
C ILE A 267 -5.84 9.83 4.69
N TRP A 268 -5.02 9.56 3.66
CA TRP A 268 -3.84 10.38 3.33
C TRP A 268 -4.18 11.84 3.09
N TYR A 269 -5.18 12.08 2.24
CA TYR A 269 -5.53 13.43 1.80
C TYR A 269 -6.57 14.10 2.69
N GLY A 270 -7.30 13.34 3.52
CA GLY A 270 -8.18 13.91 4.54
C GLY A 270 -7.44 14.49 5.74
N HIS A 271 -6.37 13.83 6.19
CA HIS A 271 -5.55 14.30 7.32
C HIS A 271 -4.27 15.03 6.90
N GLY A 272 -3.83 14.83 5.66
CA GLY A 272 -2.57 15.35 5.15
C GLY A 272 -1.40 14.37 5.37
N PRO A 273 -0.49 14.19 4.39
CA PRO A 273 0.63 13.25 4.51
C PRO A 273 1.58 13.52 5.68
N GLY A 274 1.71 14.78 6.13
CA GLY A 274 2.50 15.14 7.31
C GLY A 274 1.90 14.55 8.60
N GLN A 275 0.58 14.67 8.78
CA GLN A 275 -0.13 14.16 9.96
C GLN A 275 -0.06 12.64 10.06
N ILE A 276 -0.26 11.94 8.94
CA ILE A 276 -0.14 10.47 8.87
C ILE A 276 1.27 10.02 9.29
N ARG A 277 2.30 10.69 8.80
CA ARG A 277 3.69 10.40 9.17
C ARG A 277 3.97 10.67 10.64
N ALA A 278 3.37 11.71 11.22
CA ALA A 278 3.51 12.03 12.64
C ALA A 278 2.83 10.98 13.54
N TRP A 279 1.58 10.59 13.24
CA TRP A 279 0.87 9.54 13.98
C TRP A 279 1.58 8.18 13.91
N LEU A 280 2.19 7.87 12.76
CA LEU A 280 2.90 6.61 12.55
C LEU A 280 4.41 6.70 12.81
N ASP A 281 4.92 7.79 13.39
CA ASP A 281 6.37 8.02 13.53
C ASP A 281 7.09 6.86 14.23
N ARG A 282 6.60 6.45 15.41
CA ARG A 282 7.19 5.34 16.17
C ARG A 282 7.16 4.03 15.39
N ALA A 283 6.03 3.72 14.74
CA ALA A 283 5.92 2.51 13.92
C ALA A 283 6.89 2.53 12.74
N ARG A 284 7.07 3.68 12.09
CA ARG A 284 8.04 3.88 11.00
C ARG A 284 9.47 3.70 11.48
N ARG A 285 9.84 4.29 12.61
CA ARG A 285 11.16 4.08 13.24
C ARG A 285 11.37 2.63 13.69
N GLY A 286 10.30 1.89 13.96
CA GLY A 286 10.33 0.43 14.18
C GLY A 286 10.43 -0.40 12.89
N GLY A 287 10.38 0.21 11.71
CA GLY A 287 10.51 -0.45 10.41
C GLY A 287 9.22 -0.64 9.61
N LEU A 288 8.13 0.06 9.94
CA LEU A 288 6.92 0.13 9.11
C LEU A 288 7.12 1.07 7.91
N SER A 289 7.03 0.55 6.67
CA SER A 289 7.00 1.40 5.47
C SER A 289 5.59 1.87 5.15
N LEU A 290 5.44 3.16 4.81
CA LEU A 290 4.18 3.71 4.32
C LEU A 290 4.17 3.63 2.79
N ILE A 291 3.23 2.88 2.23
CA ILE A 291 3.12 2.65 0.79
C ILE A 291 2.34 3.77 0.14
N ASP A 292 2.82 4.22 -1.02
CA ASP A 292 2.12 5.21 -1.85
C ASP A 292 0.69 4.74 -2.19
N PRO A 293 -0.35 5.55 -1.90
CA PRO A 293 -1.74 5.13 -2.00
C PRO A 293 -2.26 5.03 -3.45
N VAL A 294 -1.52 5.50 -4.45
CA VAL A 294 -1.96 5.51 -5.87
C VAL A 294 -1.24 4.44 -6.69
N ARG A 295 0.09 4.37 -6.55
CA ARG A 295 0.97 3.60 -7.44
C ARG A 295 1.58 2.36 -6.78
N GLY A 296 1.68 2.30 -5.45
CA GLY A 296 2.45 1.26 -4.74
C GLY A 296 1.64 0.13 -4.10
N TRP A 297 0.35 0.37 -3.83
CA TRP A 297 -0.45 -0.54 -3.00
C TRP A 297 -0.66 -1.93 -3.62
N ARG A 298 -0.77 -2.03 -4.95
CA ARG A 298 -0.95 -3.30 -5.66
C ARG A 298 0.29 -4.19 -5.56
N GLN A 299 1.46 -3.59 -5.69
CA GLN A 299 2.76 -4.25 -5.58
C GLN A 299 2.98 -4.74 -4.15
N ALA A 300 2.58 -3.95 -3.15
CA ALA A 300 2.59 -4.39 -1.75
C ALA A 300 1.69 -5.61 -1.53
N LEU A 301 0.46 -5.63 -2.06
CA LEU A 301 -0.41 -6.81 -1.99
C LEU A 301 0.17 -8.03 -2.70
N LEU A 302 0.71 -7.85 -3.90
CA LEU A 302 1.35 -8.94 -4.66
C LEU A 302 2.60 -9.50 -3.98
N ALA A 303 3.27 -8.69 -3.15
CA ALA A 303 4.45 -9.08 -2.37
C ALA A 303 4.10 -9.70 -1.00
N ALA A 304 2.89 -9.44 -0.48
CA ALA A 304 2.47 -9.77 0.88
C ALA A 304 2.38 -11.28 1.11
N ASP A 305 2.86 -11.75 2.26
CA ASP A 305 2.61 -13.12 2.74
C ASP A 305 1.32 -13.18 3.58
N VAL A 306 0.98 -12.08 4.26
CA VAL A 306 -0.26 -11.93 5.03
C VAL A 306 -0.71 -10.47 5.02
N VAL A 307 -2.02 -10.28 5.02
CA VAL A 307 -2.66 -8.97 5.15
C VAL A 307 -3.40 -8.88 6.47
N LEU A 308 -3.07 -7.87 7.28
CA LEU A 308 -3.85 -7.47 8.44
C LEU A 308 -4.69 -6.27 8.02
N GLY A 309 -5.98 -6.51 7.81
CA GLY A 309 -6.83 -5.57 7.08
C GLY A 309 -8.17 -5.34 7.73
N ASP A 310 -9.00 -4.59 7.02
CA ASP A 310 -10.39 -4.34 7.40
C ASP A 310 -11.36 -4.74 6.29
N PHE A 311 -12.62 -4.31 6.42
CA PHE A 311 -13.70 -4.55 5.44
C PHE A 311 -13.56 -3.78 4.11
N GLY A 312 -12.39 -3.20 3.83
CA GLY A 312 -12.08 -2.49 2.59
C GLY A 312 -11.85 -3.38 1.37
N ALA A 313 -11.89 -2.75 0.19
CA ALA A 313 -11.61 -3.42 -1.09
C ALA A 313 -10.20 -4.03 -1.17
N VAL A 314 -9.22 -3.42 -0.50
CA VAL A 314 -7.82 -3.88 -0.49
C VAL A 314 -7.70 -5.28 0.14
N SER A 315 -8.38 -5.51 1.27
CA SER A 315 -8.43 -6.82 1.92
C SER A 315 -9.10 -7.87 1.03
N TYR A 316 -10.15 -7.49 0.32
CA TYR A 316 -10.85 -8.39 -0.60
C TYR A 316 -10.03 -8.73 -1.84
N TYR A 317 -9.30 -7.76 -2.42
CA TYR A 317 -8.33 -8.05 -3.47
C TYR A 317 -7.22 -8.98 -2.99
N ALA A 318 -6.74 -8.82 -1.75
CA ALA A 318 -5.77 -9.75 -1.17
C ALA A 318 -6.31 -11.18 -1.09
N ALA A 319 -7.55 -11.34 -0.60
CA ALA A 319 -8.23 -12.63 -0.59
C ALA A 319 -8.44 -13.20 -2.00
N ALA A 320 -8.82 -12.38 -2.98
CA ALA A 320 -8.95 -12.77 -4.39
C ALA A 320 -7.61 -13.17 -5.05
N LEU A 321 -6.50 -12.64 -4.54
CA LEU A 321 -5.15 -13.06 -4.92
C LEU A 321 -4.73 -14.37 -4.25
N GLY A 322 -5.50 -14.86 -3.29
CA GLY A 322 -5.19 -16.04 -2.47
C GLY A 322 -4.31 -15.73 -1.26
N THR A 323 -4.03 -14.46 -0.97
CA THR A 323 -3.25 -14.05 0.20
C THR A 323 -4.11 -14.18 1.47
N PRO A 324 -3.60 -14.79 2.56
CA PRO A 324 -4.31 -14.83 3.84
C PRO A 324 -4.61 -13.43 4.38
N VAL A 325 -5.83 -13.25 4.88
CA VAL A 325 -6.30 -11.99 5.47
C VAL A 325 -6.75 -12.25 6.91
N LEU A 326 -6.21 -11.47 7.85
CA LEU A 326 -6.67 -11.38 9.23
C LEU A 326 -7.43 -10.07 9.40
N LEU A 327 -8.73 -10.13 9.70
CA LEU A 327 -9.55 -8.92 9.87
C LEU A 327 -9.35 -8.33 11.26
N ALA A 328 -8.81 -7.11 11.30
CA ALA A 328 -8.67 -6.31 12.50
C ALA A 328 -9.85 -5.32 12.70
N ALA A 329 -10.61 -5.02 11.64
CA ALA A 329 -11.84 -4.24 11.73
C ALA A 329 -12.88 -4.73 10.70
N SER A 330 -14.10 -5.03 11.15
CA SER A 330 -15.10 -5.71 10.31
C SER A 330 -16.14 -4.79 9.65
N GLY A 331 -16.48 -3.64 10.25
CA GLY A 331 -17.35 -2.61 9.65
C GLY A 331 -18.56 -3.13 8.85
N GLU A 332 -19.18 -4.23 9.29
CA GLU A 332 -20.17 -4.98 8.50
C GLU A 332 -21.38 -4.11 8.14
N ASP A 333 -21.76 -3.21 9.05
CA ASP A 333 -22.88 -2.29 8.87
C ASP A 333 -22.66 -1.27 7.75
N ARG A 334 -21.42 -1.09 7.26
CA ARG A 334 -21.11 -0.22 6.12
C ARG A 334 -21.19 -0.95 4.78
N LEU A 335 -21.42 -2.26 4.79
CA LEU A 335 -21.52 -3.09 3.59
C LEU A 335 -22.98 -3.32 3.19
N ASP A 336 -23.21 -3.47 1.89
CA ASP A 336 -24.42 -4.11 1.40
C ASP A 336 -24.37 -5.59 1.80
N PRO A 337 -25.34 -6.11 2.58
CA PRO A 337 -25.32 -7.48 3.06
C PRO A 337 -25.39 -8.54 1.95
N GLU A 338 -25.93 -8.18 0.77
CA GLU A 338 -26.01 -9.06 -0.39
C GLU A 338 -24.70 -9.10 -1.19
N ALA A 339 -23.77 -8.15 -0.97
CA ALA A 339 -22.52 -8.11 -1.70
C ALA A 339 -21.56 -9.25 -1.28
N PRO A 340 -20.81 -9.86 -2.21
CA PRO A 340 -19.80 -10.89 -1.92
C PRO A 340 -18.73 -10.44 -0.89
N LEU A 341 -18.44 -9.15 -0.83
CA LEU A 341 -17.55 -8.57 0.19
C LEU A 341 -18.09 -8.79 1.62
N ALA A 342 -19.41 -8.67 1.83
CA ALA A 342 -20.01 -8.88 3.14
C ALA A 342 -19.94 -10.36 3.56
N ALA A 343 -20.11 -11.29 2.63
CA ALA A 343 -19.91 -12.72 2.90
C ALA A 343 -18.46 -13.01 3.32
N PHE A 344 -17.49 -12.49 2.57
CA PHE A 344 -16.08 -12.61 2.95
C PHE A 344 -15.79 -12.07 4.35
N VAL A 345 -16.31 -10.90 4.69
CA VAL A 345 -16.06 -10.28 6.02
C VAL A 345 -16.63 -11.11 7.17
N ARG A 346 -17.79 -11.75 6.97
CA ARG A 346 -18.40 -12.64 7.97
C ARG A 346 -17.55 -13.90 8.20
N GLU A 347 -16.95 -14.44 7.15
CA GLU A 347 -16.24 -15.72 7.16
C GLU A 347 -14.74 -15.58 7.50
N ALA A 348 -14.12 -14.43 7.23
CA ALA A 348 -12.69 -14.25 7.40
C ALA A 348 -12.26 -14.30 8.88
N PRO A 349 -11.08 -14.87 9.18
CA PRO A 349 -10.57 -14.95 10.55
C PRO A 349 -10.33 -13.55 11.11
N ARG A 350 -10.59 -13.38 12.41
CA ARG A 350 -10.50 -12.09 13.10
C ARG A 350 -9.26 -12.04 13.98
N LEU A 351 -8.64 -10.87 14.04
CA LEU A 351 -7.59 -10.57 15.01
C LEU A 351 -8.21 -10.63 16.41
N ASP A 352 -7.63 -11.43 17.29
CA ASP A 352 -7.80 -11.29 18.73
C ASP A 352 -6.88 -10.15 19.21
N PRO A 353 -7.44 -9.02 19.67
CA PRO A 353 -6.64 -7.86 20.08
C PRO A 353 -5.85 -8.10 21.38
N HIS A 354 -6.16 -9.16 22.13
CA HIS A 354 -5.50 -9.49 23.40
C HIS A 354 -4.58 -10.71 23.29
N GLY A 355 -4.77 -11.56 22.29
CA GLY A 355 -3.92 -12.72 22.03
C GLY A 355 -2.58 -12.37 21.36
N PRO A 356 -1.55 -13.23 21.47
CA PRO A 356 -0.22 -13.01 20.88
C PRO A 356 -0.28 -12.91 19.34
N LEU A 357 0.20 -11.81 18.78
CA LEU A 357 0.09 -11.49 17.36
C LEU A 357 0.89 -12.48 16.51
N ARG A 358 2.12 -12.82 16.92
CA ARG A 358 2.99 -13.73 16.16
C ARG A 358 2.35 -15.11 15.98
N GLU A 359 1.73 -15.62 17.04
CA GLU A 359 1.07 -16.94 17.03
C GLU A 359 -0.15 -16.93 16.11
N GLN A 360 -0.99 -15.89 16.19
CA GLN A 360 -2.13 -15.71 15.29
C GLN A 360 -1.71 -15.70 13.81
N LEU A 361 -0.60 -15.01 13.47
CA LEU A 361 -0.08 -15.00 12.10
C LEU A 361 0.49 -16.37 11.67
N VAL A 362 1.19 -17.07 12.57
CA VAL A 362 1.72 -18.41 12.29
C VAL A 362 0.58 -19.41 12.06
N GLU A 363 -0.45 -19.37 12.90
CA GLU A 363 -1.63 -20.22 12.79
C GLU A 363 -2.40 -19.93 11.51
N LEU A 364 -2.64 -18.65 11.21
CA LEU A 364 -3.29 -18.22 9.97
C LEU A 364 -2.55 -18.77 8.74
N LEU A 365 -1.24 -18.58 8.68
CA LEU A 365 -0.42 -19.07 7.55
C LEU A 365 -0.43 -20.60 7.45
N ALA A 366 -0.40 -21.32 8.57
CA ALA A 366 -0.41 -22.78 8.58
C ALA A 366 -1.75 -23.36 8.11
N ARG A 367 -2.87 -22.73 8.47
CA ARG A 367 -4.23 -23.21 8.20
C ARG A 367 -4.86 -22.62 6.94
N HIS A 368 -4.27 -21.57 6.35
CA HIS A 368 -4.86 -20.85 5.23
C HIS A 368 -5.22 -21.76 4.06
N ARG A 369 -6.46 -21.62 3.59
CA ARG A 369 -6.96 -22.18 2.33
C ARG A 369 -7.69 -21.05 1.60
N PRO A 370 -7.26 -20.68 0.39
CA PRO A 370 -7.94 -19.62 -0.37
C PRO A 370 -9.43 -19.94 -0.54
N LEU A 371 -10.29 -18.97 -0.24
CA LEU A 371 -11.72 -19.04 -0.53
C LEU A 371 -11.91 -18.82 -2.04
N ALA A 372 -12.79 -19.60 -2.68
CA ALA A 372 -13.08 -19.42 -4.11
C ALA A 372 -13.82 -18.10 -4.40
N GLY A 373 -14.74 -17.72 -3.50
CA GLY A 373 -15.63 -16.57 -3.66
C GLY A 373 -14.92 -15.27 -4.02
N PRO A 374 -13.93 -14.79 -3.24
CA PRO A 374 -13.24 -13.53 -3.55
C PRO A 374 -12.67 -13.46 -4.98
N ALA A 375 -12.02 -14.52 -5.47
CA ALA A 375 -11.47 -14.54 -6.82
C ALA A 375 -12.57 -14.56 -7.90
N GLU A 376 -13.58 -15.41 -7.71
CA GLU A 376 -14.73 -15.57 -8.61
C GLU A 376 -15.53 -14.27 -8.76
N PHE A 377 -15.89 -13.64 -7.64
CA PHE A 377 -16.78 -12.47 -7.63
C PHE A 377 -16.06 -11.13 -7.84
N THR A 378 -14.72 -11.10 -7.85
CA THR A 378 -13.98 -9.89 -8.23
C THR A 378 -14.24 -9.54 -9.69
N THR A 379 -14.11 -10.53 -10.58
CA THR A 379 -14.46 -10.37 -11.99
C THR A 379 -14.82 -11.70 -12.67
N SER A 380 -15.83 -11.66 -13.56
CA SER A 380 -16.18 -12.80 -14.41
C SER A 380 -15.39 -12.87 -15.72
N ALA A 381 -14.48 -11.92 -15.94
CA ALA A 381 -13.73 -11.78 -17.19
C ALA A 381 -12.22 -11.55 -16.92
N PRO A 382 -11.56 -12.45 -16.17
CA PRO A 382 -10.17 -12.27 -15.77
C PRO A 382 -9.25 -12.17 -16.99
N GLY A 383 -8.46 -11.10 -17.04
CA GLY A 383 -7.52 -10.80 -18.12
C GLY A 383 -8.15 -10.18 -19.37
N ALA A 384 -9.47 -9.96 -19.40
CA ALA A 384 -10.18 -9.46 -20.58
C ALA A 384 -10.70 -8.02 -20.44
N SER A 385 -10.54 -7.38 -19.28
CA SER A 385 -11.13 -6.07 -18.99
C SER A 385 -10.70 -5.00 -20.00
N ALA A 386 -9.43 -4.99 -20.41
CA ALA A 386 -8.91 -4.05 -21.40
C ALA A 386 -9.71 -4.08 -22.71
N ALA A 387 -9.94 -5.28 -23.25
CA ALA A 387 -10.65 -5.48 -24.51
C ALA A 387 -12.13 -5.16 -24.37
N LEU A 388 -12.76 -5.57 -23.26
CA LEU A 388 -14.17 -5.28 -22.99
C LEU A 388 -14.45 -3.78 -22.86
N LEU A 389 -13.62 -3.09 -22.08
CA LEU A 389 -13.75 -1.65 -21.85
C LEU A 389 -13.43 -0.85 -23.10
N ARG A 390 -12.34 -1.16 -23.82
CA ARG A 390 -12.00 -0.41 -25.04
C ARG A 390 -13.08 -0.58 -26.09
N ARG A 391 -13.57 -1.80 -26.32
CA ARG A 391 -14.71 -2.02 -27.24
C ARG A 391 -15.93 -1.18 -26.85
N HIS A 392 -16.29 -1.16 -25.57
CA HIS A 392 -17.42 -0.36 -25.10
C HIS A 392 -17.21 1.14 -25.28
N PHE A 393 -16.04 1.67 -24.91
CA PHE A 393 -15.71 3.09 -25.07
C PHE A 393 -15.72 3.51 -26.54
N TYR A 394 -15.19 2.70 -27.44
CA TYR A 394 -15.21 3.00 -28.87
C TYR A 394 -16.61 2.93 -29.49
N THR A 395 -17.50 2.06 -28.98
CA THR A 395 -18.93 2.11 -29.31
C THR A 395 -19.57 3.42 -28.87
N LEU A 396 -19.30 3.91 -27.66
CA LEU A 396 -19.83 5.19 -27.17
C LEU A 396 -19.26 6.39 -27.95
N LEU A 397 -18.00 6.30 -28.38
CA LEU A 397 -17.34 7.29 -29.21
C LEU A 397 -17.82 7.31 -30.67
N ASP A 398 -18.65 6.34 -31.09
CA ASP A 398 -19.01 6.15 -32.51
C ASP A 398 -17.75 6.17 -33.40
N LEU A 399 -16.78 5.32 -33.03
CA LEU A 399 -15.53 5.12 -33.76
C LEU A 399 -15.22 3.62 -33.88
N PRO A 400 -14.61 3.17 -35.00
CA PRO A 400 -14.07 1.82 -35.07
C PRO A 400 -12.90 1.67 -34.10
N GLU A 401 -12.92 0.58 -33.34
CA GLU A 401 -11.85 0.19 -32.43
C GLU A 401 -10.51 0.03 -33.19
N PRO A 402 -9.38 0.47 -32.63
CA PRO A 402 -8.05 0.20 -33.20
C PRO A 402 -7.79 -1.31 -33.34
N THR A 403 -7.10 -1.70 -34.42
CA THR A 403 -6.81 -3.11 -34.72
C THR A 403 -5.75 -3.74 -33.81
N ALA A 404 -4.91 -2.92 -33.17
CA ALA A 404 -3.93 -3.38 -32.20
C ALA A 404 -4.63 -3.88 -30.92
N PRO A 405 -4.09 -4.87 -30.19
CA PRO A 405 -4.68 -5.38 -28.95
C PRO A 405 -4.91 -4.29 -27.89
N ALA A 406 -5.97 -4.40 -27.09
CA ALA A 406 -6.20 -3.54 -25.94
C ALA A 406 -5.30 -3.99 -24.79
N LEU A 407 -4.44 -3.09 -24.30
CA LEU A 407 -3.46 -3.40 -23.28
C LEU A 407 -3.57 -2.44 -22.09
N LEU A 408 -3.41 -2.98 -20.89
CA LEU A 408 -3.22 -2.19 -19.67
C LEU A 408 -1.73 -2.04 -19.38
N GLU A 409 -1.34 -0.94 -18.74
CA GLU A 409 0.04 -0.76 -18.33
C GLU A 409 0.45 -1.78 -17.26
N PRO A 410 1.62 -2.44 -17.40
CA PRO A 410 2.18 -3.25 -16.33
C PRO A 410 2.29 -2.46 -15.02
N LEU A 411 2.24 -3.15 -13.88
CA LEU A 411 2.53 -2.50 -12.60
C LEU A 411 4.02 -2.13 -12.56
N PRO A 412 4.37 -0.85 -12.31
CA PRO A 412 5.76 -0.43 -12.27
C PRO A 412 6.48 -1.07 -11.08
N LEU A 413 7.78 -1.30 -11.22
CA LEU A 413 8.63 -1.68 -10.10
C LEU A 413 8.77 -0.47 -9.15
N PRO A 414 8.40 -0.59 -7.86
CA PRO A 414 8.58 0.49 -6.89
C PRO A 414 10.06 0.87 -6.71
N PRO A 415 10.37 2.10 -6.27
CA PRO A 415 11.72 2.43 -5.84
C PRO A 415 12.14 1.51 -4.69
N TYR A 416 13.46 1.27 -4.59
CA TYR A 416 14.01 0.47 -3.49
C TYR A 416 13.84 1.23 -2.15
N ASP A 417 13.03 0.67 -1.24
CA ASP A 417 12.71 1.25 0.08
C ASP A 417 13.00 0.24 1.20
N PRO A 418 14.26 0.09 1.62
CA PRO A 418 14.60 -0.77 2.75
C PRO A 418 14.09 -0.18 4.09
N PRO A 419 13.76 -1.02 5.08
CA PRO A 419 13.32 -0.55 6.39
C PRO A 419 14.42 0.26 7.08
N ARG A 420 14.12 1.52 7.44
CA ARG A 420 15.00 2.32 8.30
C ARG A 420 14.58 2.17 9.77
N ARG A 421 15.37 1.42 10.55
CA ARG A 421 15.07 1.13 11.95
C ARG A 421 15.92 2.01 12.87
N THR A 422 15.29 3.02 13.45
CA THR A 422 15.94 3.90 14.42
C THR A 422 15.32 3.83 15.82
N HIS A 423 14.25 3.06 16.01
CA HIS A 423 13.83 2.66 17.35
C HIS A 423 14.78 1.56 17.85
N PRO A 424 15.19 1.56 19.14
CA PRO A 424 16.01 0.50 19.70
C PRO A 424 15.43 -0.89 19.48
N LEU A 425 16.33 -1.84 19.31
CA LEU A 425 16.01 -3.25 19.24
C LEU A 425 16.63 -3.96 20.44
N ASP A 426 15.79 -4.64 21.20
CA ASP A 426 16.24 -5.67 22.12
C ASP A 426 16.59 -6.90 21.29
N VAL A 427 17.79 -7.41 21.50
CA VAL A 427 18.32 -8.55 20.76
C VAL A 427 18.40 -9.73 21.70
N ARG A 428 17.70 -10.80 21.36
CA ARG A 428 17.78 -12.09 22.04
C ARG A 428 18.62 -13.04 21.22
N THR A 429 19.54 -13.73 21.89
CA THR A 429 20.40 -14.71 21.25
C THR A 429 20.40 -16.06 21.97
N ARG A 430 20.61 -17.13 21.20
CA ARG A 430 20.89 -18.47 21.71
C ARG A 430 22.16 -18.96 21.04
N ILE A 431 23.15 -19.31 21.85
CA ILE A 431 24.50 -19.60 21.40
C ILE A 431 24.81 -21.08 21.65
N ARG A 432 25.41 -21.73 20.65
CA ARG A 432 25.98 -23.07 20.77
C ARG A 432 27.27 -23.13 19.96
N GLY A 433 28.40 -22.91 20.63
CA GLY A 433 29.69 -22.83 19.95
C GLY A 433 29.72 -21.64 18.98
N ALA A 434 29.85 -21.91 17.68
CA ALA A 434 29.82 -20.87 16.64
C ALA A 434 28.45 -20.74 15.94
N GLU A 435 27.41 -21.42 16.44
CA GLU A 435 26.03 -21.26 15.97
C GLU A 435 25.29 -20.26 16.86
N ILE A 436 24.73 -19.21 16.26
CA ILE A 436 24.05 -18.13 16.97
C ILE A 436 22.69 -17.89 16.33
N VAL A 437 21.62 -18.12 17.09
CA VAL A 437 20.27 -17.70 16.70
C VAL A 437 20.09 -16.27 17.17
N VAL A 438 19.64 -15.38 16.28
CA VAL A 438 19.42 -13.95 16.58
C VAL A 438 17.95 -13.61 16.36
N GLU A 439 17.36 -12.92 17.32
CA GLU A 439 16.02 -12.37 17.22
C GLU A 439 16.03 -10.92 17.70
N ARG A 440 15.72 -9.97 16.81
CA ARG A 440 15.71 -8.53 17.13
C ARG A 440 14.29 -7.98 17.07
N SER A 441 13.81 -7.40 18.15
CA SER A 441 12.46 -6.79 18.25
C SER A 441 12.50 -5.55 19.11
N ALA A 442 11.48 -4.69 19.05
CA ALA A 442 11.39 -3.47 19.86
C ALA A 442 10.96 -3.72 21.33
N GLY A 443 11.06 -4.96 21.78
CA GLY A 443 10.64 -5.45 23.09
C GLY A 443 10.67 -6.97 23.12
N HIS A 444 10.83 -7.56 24.31
CA HIS A 444 10.70 -9.00 24.52
C HIS A 444 9.62 -9.32 25.57
N PRO A 445 8.95 -10.48 25.46
CA PRO A 445 8.14 -11.02 26.55
C PRO A 445 8.96 -11.17 27.84
N TYR A 446 8.33 -10.99 28.99
CA TYR A 446 8.97 -11.08 30.30
C TYR A 446 9.62 -12.45 30.58
N ASP A 447 9.11 -13.52 29.96
CA ASP A 447 9.56 -14.91 30.08
C ASP A 447 10.54 -15.35 28.98
N ALA A 448 11.04 -14.39 28.18
CA ALA A 448 11.99 -14.68 27.12
C ALA A 448 13.32 -15.25 27.66
N ALA A 449 13.67 -16.48 27.28
CA ALA A 449 14.97 -17.11 27.59
C ALA A 449 16.03 -16.85 26.51
N GLY A 450 17.27 -16.57 26.93
CA GLY A 450 18.44 -16.33 26.08
C GLY A 450 19.28 -15.16 26.60
N GLU A 451 20.46 -14.97 26.02
CA GLU A 451 21.29 -13.78 26.28
C GLU A 451 20.67 -12.57 25.58
N THR A 452 20.58 -11.44 26.27
CA THR A 452 19.94 -10.22 25.77
C THR A 452 20.88 -9.03 25.78
N HIS A 453 20.85 -8.23 24.71
CA HIS A 453 21.56 -6.95 24.64
C HIS A 453 20.76 -5.91 23.85
N ARG A 454 21.05 -4.63 24.06
CA ARG A 454 20.38 -3.51 23.39
C ARG A 454 21.18 -3.08 22.16
N SER A 455 20.53 -3.08 20.99
CA SER A 455 21.10 -2.61 19.72
C SER A 455 20.39 -1.33 19.25
N VAL A 456 21.15 -0.25 19.10
CA VAL A 456 20.60 1.09 18.84
C VAL A 456 21.25 1.70 17.61
N HIS A 457 20.42 2.23 16.71
CA HIS A 457 20.91 3.00 15.57
C HIS A 457 21.37 4.39 16.04
N GLU A 458 22.48 4.91 15.49
CA GLU A 458 23.05 6.23 15.85
C GLU A 458 22.00 7.35 15.77
N ASP A 459 21.23 7.41 14.68
CA ASP A 459 20.12 8.35 14.48
C ASP A 459 18.82 8.01 15.25
N THR A 460 18.92 7.35 16.42
CA THR A 460 17.75 7.18 17.30
C THR A 460 17.18 8.54 17.72
N LEU A 461 15.86 8.60 17.92
CA LEU A 461 15.19 9.84 18.30
C LEU A 461 15.46 10.22 19.76
N ASP A 462 15.64 9.23 20.64
CA ASP A 462 15.95 9.46 22.05
C ASP A 462 17.45 9.20 22.30
N PRO A 463 18.27 10.25 22.50
CA PRO A 463 19.69 10.09 22.79
C PRO A 463 19.98 9.28 24.05
N GLY A 464 19.02 9.18 24.99
CA GLY A 464 19.12 8.34 26.17
C GLY A 464 19.33 6.87 25.82
N ASP A 465 18.75 6.40 24.70
CA ASP A 465 18.92 5.03 24.22
C ASP A 465 20.38 4.71 23.89
N LEU A 466 21.15 5.68 23.40
CA LEU A 466 22.57 5.50 23.08
C LEU A 466 23.44 5.38 24.34
N THR A 467 22.96 5.87 25.49
CA THR A 467 23.73 5.78 26.75
C THR A 467 23.68 4.39 27.37
N THR A 468 22.65 3.60 27.02
CA THR A 468 22.41 2.24 27.53
C THR A 468 22.59 1.15 26.46
N ALA A 469 23.05 1.52 25.26
CA ALA A 469 23.24 0.61 24.16
C ALA A 469 24.51 -0.24 24.33
N ASP A 470 24.40 -1.56 24.24
CA ASP A 470 25.54 -2.47 24.14
C ASP A 470 26.17 -2.42 22.74
N VAL A 471 25.30 -2.31 21.72
CA VAL A 471 25.67 -2.21 20.31
C VAL A 471 25.11 -0.92 19.71
N ILE A 472 25.99 -0.02 19.27
CA ILE A 472 25.59 1.15 18.47
C ILE A 472 25.95 0.91 17.02
N TRP A 473 25.01 1.11 16.12
CA TRP A 473 25.24 0.88 14.69
C TRP A 473 24.68 1.99 13.80
N ARG A 474 25.15 2.00 12.56
CA ARG A 474 24.58 2.81 11.48
C ARG A 474 24.75 2.11 10.14
N ASP A 475 24.01 2.57 9.14
CA ASP A 475 24.24 2.24 7.74
C ASP A 475 24.65 3.48 6.93
N GLY A 476 25.41 3.27 5.86
CA GLY A 476 25.81 4.33 4.94
C GLY A 476 26.90 3.92 3.96
N PRO A 477 27.16 4.73 2.93
CA PRO A 477 28.32 4.54 2.05
C PRO A 477 29.62 4.53 2.87
N ALA A 478 30.58 3.66 2.53
CA ALA A 478 31.86 3.58 3.24
C ALA A 478 32.75 4.83 3.04
N ASP A 479 32.45 5.62 2.02
CA ASP A 479 33.17 6.79 1.55
C ASP A 479 32.40 8.10 1.83
N ASP A 480 31.43 8.09 2.75
CA ASP A 480 30.69 9.29 3.12
C ASP A 480 31.60 10.30 3.86
N PRO A 481 31.93 11.46 3.25
CA PRO A 481 32.90 12.39 3.82
C PRO A 481 32.41 13.06 5.11
N ARG A 482 31.10 12.98 5.42
CA ARG A 482 30.51 13.57 6.63
C ARG A 482 30.79 12.72 7.88
N LEU A 483 31.11 11.43 7.69
CA LEU A 483 31.23 10.43 8.76
C LEU A 483 32.65 9.91 8.91
N GLY A 484 33.51 10.18 7.93
CA GLY A 484 34.82 9.55 7.83
C GLY A 484 34.73 8.08 7.43
N SER A 485 35.87 7.40 7.48
CA SER A 485 35.91 5.96 7.21
C SER A 485 35.12 5.17 8.28
N PRO A 486 34.60 3.97 7.95
CA PRO A 486 33.97 3.09 8.93
C PRO A 486 34.82 2.85 10.18
N ASP A 487 36.13 2.76 10.01
CA ASP A 487 37.11 2.62 11.10
C ASP A 487 37.20 3.86 11.96
N GLN A 488 37.14 5.07 11.40
CA GLN A 488 37.15 6.29 12.20
C GLN A 488 35.84 6.43 12.97
N TRP A 489 34.70 6.28 12.29
CA TRP A 489 33.38 6.37 12.90
C TRP A 489 33.22 5.40 14.08
N THR A 490 33.58 4.13 13.90
CA THR A 490 33.49 3.14 14.98
C THR A 490 34.37 3.47 16.19
N ALA A 491 35.48 4.22 16.03
CA ALA A 491 36.29 4.69 17.17
C ALA A 491 35.56 5.76 17.94
N GLU A 492 35.07 6.76 17.21
CA GLU A 492 34.42 7.93 17.76
C GLU A 492 33.18 7.53 18.56
N VAL A 493 32.41 6.57 18.07
CA VAL A 493 31.25 6.03 18.79
C VAL A 493 31.65 5.39 20.12
N LEU A 494 32.66 4.51 20.14
CA LEU A 494 33.12 3.88 21.39
C LEU A 494 33.77 4.88 22.36
N GLN A 495 34.37 5.95 21.84
CA GLN A 495 34.89 7.05 22.67
C GLN A 495 33.76 7.89 23.27
N ARG A 496 32.70 8.17 22.50
CA ARG A 496 31.56 9.00 22.90
C ARG A 496 30.59 8.27 23.84
N HIS A 497 30.46 6.95 23.71
CA HIS A 497 29.51 6.13 24.46
C HIS A 497 30.25 5.06 25.30
N PRO A 498 30.66 5.35 26.54
CA PRO A 498 31.46 4.44 27.37
C PRO A 498 30.83 3.06 27.65
N HIS A 499 29.49 2.98 27.66
CA HIS A 499 28.74 1.74 27.89
C HIS A 499 28.53 0.90 26.61
N CYS A 500 28.84 1.45 25.44
CA CYS A 500 28.81 0.69 24.19
C CYS A 500 30.01 -0.27 24.13
N SER A 501 29.73 -1.57 23.99
CA SER A 501 30.73 -2.64 23.89
C SER A 501 31.20 -2.84 22.45
N LEU A 502 30.31 -2.60 21.49
CA LEU A 502 30.55 -2.84 20.07
C LEU A 502 29.91 -1.76 19.19
N ALA A 503 30.71 -1.10 18.36
CA ALA A 503 30.24 -0.18 17.33
C ALA A 503 30.26 -0.85 15.95
N SER A 504 29.18 -0.70 15.15
CA SER A 504 29.05 -1.33 13.83
C SER A 504 28.65 -0.36 12.73
N TYR A 505 29.44 -0.30 11.67
CA TYR A 505 29.15 0.45 10.45
C TYR A 505 28.78 -0.51 9.31
N VAL A 506 27.51 -0.52 8.91
CA VAL A 506 26.99 -1.32 7.79
C VAL A 506 27.27 -0.59 6.48
N SER A 507 28.24 -1.10 5.71
CA SER A 507 28.74 -0.46 4.48
C SER A 507 28.27 -1.13 3.18
N GLY A 508 27.42 -2.15 3.29
CA GLY A 508 26.88 -2.88 2.15
C GLY A 508 25.85 -3.92 2.57
N PRO A 509 25.25 -4.64 1.61
CA PRO A 509 24.19 -5.61 1.87
C PRO A 509 24.65 -6.86 2.62
N ASP A 510 25.95 -7.16 2.59
CA ASP A 510 26.56 -8.40 3.07
C ASP A 510 27.71 -8.16 4.05
N ARG A 511 27.98 -6.92 4.44
CA ARG A 511 29.21 -6.58 5.17
C ARG A 511 29.04 -5.41 6.12
N CYS A 512 29.79 -5.48 7.21
CA CYS A 512 29.93 -4.37 8.15
C CYS A 512 31.35 -4.33 8.75
N THR A 513 31.75 -3.13 9.14
CA THR A 513 32.94 -2.90 9.97
C THR A 513 32.50 -2.82 11.40
N VAL A 514 33.18 -3.56 12.27
CA VAL A 514 32.91 -3.58 13.69
C VAL A 514 34.15 -3.12 14.44
N ARG A 515 33.97 -2.41 15.54
CA ARG A 515 35.02 -2.24 16.55
C ARG A 515 34.51 -2.69 17.91
N THR A 516 35.34 -3.45 18.62
CA THR A 516 35.13 -3.77 20.03
C THR A 516 36.17 -3.04 20.88
N ARG A 517 35.92 -2.90 22.19
CA ARG A 517 36.89 -2.28 23.10
C ARG A 517 38.18 -3.10 23.24
N ASP A 518 38.08 -4.41 23.18
CA ASP A 518 39.19 -5.32 23.52
C ASP A 518 39.95 -5.85 22.30
N LEU A 519 39.28 -5.99 21.16
CA LEU A 519 39.85 -6.63 19.96
C LEU A 519 40.16 -5.65 18.83
N GLY A 520 39.81 -4.37 18.99
CA GLY A 520 39.98 -3.37 17.94
C GLY A 520 39.04 -3.63 16.75
N VAL A 521 39.52 -3.40 15.53
CA VAL A 521 38.71 -3.46 14.31
C VAL A 521 38.53 -4.89 13.82
N LEU A 522 37.30 -5.23 13.47
CA LEU A 522 36.91 -6.48 12.83
C LEU A 522 36.11 -6.19 11.55
N ARG A 523 36.29 -7.04 10.54
CA ARG A 523 35.53 -7.04 9.29
C ARG A 523 34.60 -8.23 9.28
N LEU A 524 33.30 -7.97 9.13
CA LEU A 524 32.28 -8.99 8.97
C LEU A 524 31.85 -9.01 7.52
N SER A 525 31.86 -10.20 6.92
CA SER A 525 31.35 -10.43 5.58
C SER A 525 30.56 -11.71 5.53
N ALA A 526 29.35 -11.66 5.00
CA ALA A 526 28.52 -12.82 4.82
C ALA A 526 29.03 -13.64 3.62
N GLY A 527 28.93 -14.96 3.71
CA GLY A 527 29.26 -15.84 2.60
C GLY A 527 28.27 -15.71 1.43
N PRO A 528 28.60 -16.30 0.27
CA PRO A 528 27.76 -16.22 -0.92
C PRO A 528 26.31 -16.64 -0.67
N GLY A 529 25.36 -15.84 -1.16
CA GLY A 529 23.93 -16.13 -1.05
C GLY A 529 23.29 -15.82 0.31
N ALA A 530 24.05 -15.24 1.25
CA ALA A 530 23.48 -14.70 2.48
C ALA A 530 22.66 -13.44 2.18
N ASP A 531 21.46 -13.38 2.77
CA ASP A 531 20.51 -12.27 2.60
C ASP A 531 19.89 -11.94 3.96
N ALA A 532 20.73 -11.43 4.86
CA ALA A 532 20.34 -10.97 6.20
C ALA A 532 20.96 -9.61 6.47
N ASP A 533 20.36 -8.87 7.40
CA ASP A 533 20.82 -7.54 7.79
C ASP A 533 22.21 -7.63 8.46
N PRO A 534 23.26 -6.95 7.95
CA PRO A 534 24.57 -6.98 8.57
C PRO A 534 24.63 -6.46 10.02
N ALA A 535 23.67 -5.64 10.46
CA ALA A 535 23.55 -5.26 11.86
C ALA A 535 23.16 -6.47 12.76
N ALA A 536 22.50 -7.50 12.21
CA ALA A 536 22.25 -8.76 12.93
C ALA A 536 23.56 -9.55 13.13
N TYR A 537 24.49 -9.50 12.17
CA TYR A 537 25.80 -10.14 12.31
C TYR A 537 26.66 -9.49 13.39
N ALA A 538 26.62 -8.15 13.48
CA ALA A 538 27.29 -7.42 14.54
C ALA A 538 26.74 -7.80 15.93
N SER A 539 25.42 -7.91 16.06
CA SER A 539 24.77 -8.41 17.28
C SER A 539 25.11 -9.87 17.59
N ALA A 540 25.20 -10.73 16.58
CA ALA A 540 25.62 -12.13 16.76
C ALA A 540 27.05 -12.21 17.30
N LEU A 541 27.97 -11.41 16.74
CA LEU A 541 29.34 -11.31 17.20
C LEU A 541 29.41 -10.77 18.64
N HIS A 542 28.65 -9.73 18.98
CA HIS A 542 28.56 -9.18 20.33
C HIS A 542 28.25 -10.29 21.34
N ALA A 543 27.12 -10.98 21.14
CA ALA A 543 26.67 -12.01 22.06
C ALA A 543 27.65 -13.20 22.14
N TRP A 544 28.23 -13.61 21.00
CA TRP A 544 29.22 -14.68 20.96
C TRP A 544 30.51 -14.35 21.73
N LEU A 545 30.97 -13.09 21.67
CA LEU A 545 32.13 -12.64 22.45
C LEU A 545 31.83 -12.61 23.95
N VAL A 546 30.63 -12.18 24.33
CA VAL A 546 30.17 -12.18 25.74
C VAL A 546 30.09 -13.61 26.30
N ASP A 547 29.70 -14.59 25.48
CA ASP A 547 29.69 -16.02 25.82
C ASP A 547 31.10 -16.66 25.88
N GLY A 548 32.17 -15.87 25.70
CA GLY A 548 33.56 -16.33 25.77
C GLY A 548 34.16 -16.77 24.43
N GLY A 549 33.49 -16.47 23.31
CA GLY A 549 34.04 -16.66 21.98
C GLY A 549 35.32 -15.86 21.74
N ALA A 550 36.25 -16.41 20.95
CA ALA A 550 37.53 -15.76 20.63
C ALA A 550 37.80 -15.74 19.13
N VAL A 551 38.06 -14.55 18.57
CA VAL A 551 38.42 -14.40 17.15
C VAL A 551 39.86 -14.87 16.94
N ALA A 552 40.06 -15.88 16.09
CA ALA A 552 41.40 -16.35 15.75
C ALA A 552 42.15 -15.33 14.88
N ARG A 553 43.49 -15.38 14.88
CA ARG A 553 44.34 -14.47 14.08
C ARG A 553 44.02 -14.55 12.58
N ASP A 554 43.72 -15.75 12.08
CA ASP A 554 43.36 -15.97 10.67
C ASP A 554 41.86 -15.77 10.40
N GLY A 555 41.10 -15.32 11.41
CA GLY A 555 39.66 -15.13 11.37
C GLY A 555 38.84 -16.32 11.89
N THR A 556 37.56 -16.06 12.17
CA THR A 556 36.58 -17.05 12.63
C THR A 556 35.34 -16.99 11.76
N THR A 557 34.62 -18.11 11.59
CA THR A 557 33.32 -18.11 10.90
C THR A 557 32.20 -18.42 11.88
N LEU A 558 31.24 -17.51 11.98
CA LEU A 558 30.01 -17.68 12.75
C LEU A 558 28.88 -18.17 11.84
N ARG A 559 27.98 -19.00 12.35
CA ARG A 559 26.76 -19.41 11.65
C ARG A 559 25.59 -18.69 12.31
N VAL A 560 25.12 -17.63 11.67
CA VAL A 560 24.05 -16.78 12.19
C VAL A 560 22.70 -17.25 11.65
N HIS A 561 21.75 -17.54 12.53
CA HIS A 561 20.42 -18.03 12.18
C HIS A 561 19.40 -16.90 12.36
N VAL A 562 18.79 -16.50 11.24
CA VAL A 562 17.72 -15.48 11.14
C VAL A 562 16.81 -15.81 9.97
N ALA A 563 15.54 -15.37 9.97
CA ALA A 563 14.60 -15.58 8.86
C ALA A 563 14.43 -17.04 8.43
N GLY A 564 14.64 -18.00 9.34
CA GLY A 564 14.67 -19.45 9.03
C GLY A 564 15.87 -19.91 8.18
N GLY A 565 16.82 -19.03 7.90
CA GLY A 565 18.06 -19.30 7.17
C GLY A 565 19.28 -19.45 8.09
N VAL A 566 20.38 -19.93 7.51
CA VAL A 566 21.70 -19.98 8.16
C VAL A 566 22.69 -19.22 7.29
N HIS A 567 23.34 -18.23 7.90
CA HIS A 567 24.22 -17.28 7.22
C HIS A 567 25.64 -17.48 7.76
N PRO A 568 26.57 -18.05 6.97
CA PRO A 568 27.97 -18.09 7.36
C PRO A 568 28.53 -16.67 7.30
N VAL A 569 29.07 -16.18 8.41
CA VAL A 569 29.65 -14.84 8.54
C VAL A 569 31.13 -14.99 8.87
N HIS A 570 31.98 -14.54 7.96
CA HIS A 570 33.41 -14.48 8.18
C HIS A 570 33.77 -13.24 8.96
N VAL A 571 34.40 -13.44 10.12
CA VAL A 571 34.92 -12.41 11.01
C VAL A 571 36.44 -12.40 10.87
N ARG A 572 37.01 -11.29 10.39
CA ARG A 572 38.46 -11.13 10.21
C ARG A 572 38.96 -9.92 11.01
N PRO A 573 40.16 -9.99 11.62
CA PRO A 573 40.82 -8.79 12.12
C PRO A 573 40.98 -7.74 11.00
N GLY A 574 40.83 -6.47 11.34
CA GLY A 574 41.12 -5.37 10.41
C GLY A 574 42.63 -5.19 10.21
N ASP A 575 43.01 -4.68 9.05
CA ASP A 575 44.41 -4.36 8.74
C ASP A 575 44.87 -3.15 9.59
N GLY A 576 45.36 -3.38 10.81
CA GLY A 576 45.86 -2.29 11.66
C GLY A 576 45.98 -2.52 13.16
N ARG A 577 46.71 -3.55 13.60
CA ARG A 577 47.90 -3.50 14.49
C ARG A 577 48.28 -4.89 14.96
#